data_AF-A0AAJ2U868-F1
#
_entry.id   AF-A0AAJ2U868-F1
#
_cell.length_a   1.000
_cell.length_b   1.000
_cell.length_c   1.000
_cell.angle_alpha   90.00
_cell.angle_beta   90.00
_cell.angle_gamma   90.00
#
_symmetry.space_group_name_H-M   'P 1'
#
loop_
_entity.id
_entity.type
_entity.pdbx_description
1 polymer ?
#
loop_
_entity_poly.entity_id
_entity_poly.type
_entity_poly.pdbx_seq_one_letter_code
_entity_poly.pdbx_strand_id
1 'polypeptide(L)'
;MDLQIRGAHLYDRTRRWVTRTNGKKLFVEKPIPPVEDVELADIDLSNPFLYRQGRWQSYYERLRNEAPVHFQPNSAFGPFWSVTRHEDIIAVDKNHEVFSAEPMIVIGAPPRFLD
;
A
#
# COMPACT_ATOMS: atom_id res chain seq x y z
N MET A 1 -9.62 29.04 14.81
CA MET A 1 -9.28 27.73 14.23
C MET A 1 -10.51 26.94 13.78
N ASP A 2 -11.60 26.88 14.55
CA ASP A 2 -12.80 26.08 14.21
C ASP A 2 -13.54 26.45 12.92
N LEU A 3 -13.62 27.74 12.58
CA LEU A 3 -14.30 28.20 11.35
C LEU A 3 -13.57 27.78 10.07
N GLN A 4 -12.23 27.80 10.10
CA GLN A 4 -11.39 27.37 8.98
C GLN A 4 -11.55 25.86 8.73
N ILE A 5 -11.60 25.07 9.81
CA ILE A 5 -11.80 23.61 9.75
C ILE A 5 -13.17 23.29 9.15
N ARG A 6 -14.24 23.95 9.61
CA ARG A 6 -15.61 23.77 9.05
C ARG A 6 -15.69 24.18 7.58
N GLY A 7 -15.03 25.27 7.21
CA GLY A 7 -14.93 25.72 5.81
C GLY A 7 -14.23 24.71 4.91
N ALA A 8 -13.09 24.14 5.35
CA ALA A 8 -12.36 23.12 4.62
C ALA A 8 -13.18 21.84 4.42
N HIS A 9 -13.92 21.39 5.45
CA HIS A 9 -14.80 20.23 5.34
C HIS A 9 -15.96 20.45 4.35
N LEU A 10 -16.54 21.65 4.33
CA LEU A 10 -17.61 21.98 3.38
C LEU A 10 -17.06 21.98 1.95
N TYR A 11 -15.93 22.65 1.71
CA TYR A 11 -15.27 22.67 0.40
C TYR A 11 -14.94 21.25 -0.10
N ASP A 12 -14.34 20.41 0.74
CA ASP A 12 -13.97 19.05 0.35
C ASP A 12 -15.19 18.16 0.09
N ARG A 13 -16.27 18.29 0.88
CA ARG A 13 -17.54 17.58 0.62
C ARG A 13 -18.14 17.99 -0.73
N THR A 14 -18.24 19.28 -0.99
CA THR A 14 -18.81 19.80 -2.25
C THR A 14 -17.95 19.39 -3.43
N ARG A 15 -16.61 19.49 -3.31
CA ARG A 15 -15.67 19.04 -4.34
C ARG A 15 -15.79 17.54 -4.62
N ARG A 16 -15.82 16.69 -3.59
CA ARG A 16 -15.97 15.23 -3.78
C ARG A 16 -17.27 14.88 -4.50
N TRP A 17 -18.34 15.61 -4.20
CA TRP A 17 -19.63 15.47 -4.89
C TRP A 17 -19.54 15.90 -6.37
N VAL A 18 -18.98 17.09 -6.64
CA VAL A 18 -18.80 17.60 -8.02
C VAL A 18 -17.90 16.70 -8.86
N THR A 19 -16.79 16.24 -8.29
CA THR A 19 -15.80 15.38 -8.98
C THR A 19 -16.19 13.90 -9.02
N ARG A 20 -17.35 13.51 -8.46
CA ARG A 20 -17.80 12.12 -8.33
C ARG A 20 -16.78 11.20 -7.63
N THR A 21 -15.92 11.76 -6.78
CA THR A 21 -14.91 11.01 -6.00
C THR A 21 -15.44 10.57 -4.62
N ASN A 22 -16.72 10.80 -4.36
CA ASN A 22 -17.44 10.51 -3.13
C ASN A 22 -17.83 9.03 -2.92
N GLY A 23 -17.56 8.10 -3.86
CA GLY A 23 -18.16 6.76 -3.81
C GLY A 23 -17.32 5.54 -4.19
N LYS A 24 -16.11 5.70 -4.72
CA LYS A 24 -15.32 4.53 -5.13
C LYS A 24 -14.62 3.94 -3.91
N LYS A 25 -15.18 2.88 -3.31
CA LYS A 25 -14.46 2.05 -2.34
C LYS A 25 -13.27 1.43 -3.08
N LEU A 26 -12.05 1.86 -2.74
CA LEU A 26 -10.83 1.30 -3.30
C LEU A 26 -10.66 -0.17 -2.91
N PHE A 27 -11.10 -0.51 -1.70
CA PHE A 27 -11.00 -1.86 -1.16
C PHE A 27 -12.39 -2.37 -0.77
N VAL A 28 -12.73 -3.54 -1.29
CA VAL A 28 -13.89 -4.33 -0.87
C VAL A 28 -13.33 -5.69 -0.47
N GLU A 29 -13.62 -6.12 0.76
CA GLU A 29 -13.09 -7.37 1.28
C GLU A 29 -13.64 -8.56 0.47
N LYS A 30 -12.73 -9.43 0.04
CA LYS A 30 -13.01 -10.69 -0.67
C LYS A 30 -12.12 -11.78 -0.05
N PRO A 31 -12.53 -13.06 -0.10
CA PRO A 31 -11.68 -14.16 0.32
C PRO A 31 -10.36 -14.14 -0.45
N ILE A 32 -9.24 -14.12 0.27
CA ILE A 32 -7.89 -14.21 -0.30
C ILE A 32 -7.53 -15.70 -0.48
N PRO A 33 -7.11 -16.11 -1.69
CA PRO A 33 -6.75 -17.50 -1.96
C PRO A 33 -5.53 -17.94 -1.11
N PRO A 34 -5.34 -19.25 -0.89
CA PRO A 34 -4.05 -19.80 -0.46
C PRO A 34 -2.91 -19.27 -1.34
N VAL A 35 -1.72 -19.10 -0.78
CA VAL A 35 -0.60 -18.49 -1.52
C VAL A 35 -0.14 -19.40 -2.66
N GLU A 36 -0.33 -20.70 -2.51
CA GLU A 36 0.03 -21.76 -3.46
C GLU A 36 -0.77 -21.65 -4.77
N ASP A 37 -1.97 -21.06 -4.71
CA ASP A 37 -2.87 -20.88 -5.85
C ASP A 37 -2.65 -19.54 -6.59
N VAL A 38 -1.65 -18.74 -6.16
CA VAL A 38 -1.33 -17.43 -6.74
C VAL A 38 -0.01 -17.55 -7.49
N GLU A 39 0.07 -17.01 -8.70
CA GLU A 39 1.36 -16.92 -9.40
C GLU A 39 2.32 -16.00 -8.64
N LEU A 40 3.60 -16.34 -8.60
CA LEU A 40 4.58 -15.60 -7.81
C LEU A 40 4.59 -14.09 -8.16
N ALA A 41 4.47 -13.77 -9.46
CA ALA A 41 4.42 -12.41 -9.98
C ALA A 41 3.13 -11.64 -9.65
N ASP A 42 2.06 -12.34 -9.27
CA ASP A 42 0.76 -11.76 -8.96
C ASP A 42 0.58 -11.51 -7.44
N ILE A 43 1.57 -11.85 -6.62
CA ILE A 43 1.51 -11.62 -5.17
C ILE A 43 1.49 -10.12 -4.88
N ASP A 44 0.36 -9.62 -4.36
CA ASP A 44 0.19 -8.24 -3.91
C ASP A 44 0.11 -8.16 -2.37
N LEU A 45 1.24 -7.83 -1.73
CA LEU A 45 1.33 -7.62 -0.28
C LEU A 45 0.63 -6.33 0.19
N SER A 46 0.18 -5.45 -0.72
CA SER A 46 -0.54 -4.22 -0.35
C SER A 46 -2.01 -4.45 0.00
N ASN A 47 -2.54 -5.66 -0.21
CA ASN A 47 -3.92 -5.99 0.10
C ASN A 47 -4.20 -5.84 1.61
N PRO A 48 -5.07 -4.89 2.03
CA PRO A 48 -5.26 -4.55 3.44
C PRO A 48 -5.97 -5.64 4.25
N PHE A 49 -6.44 -6.71 3.61
CA PHE A 49 -7.15 -7.81 4.26
C PHE A 49 -6.24 -9.01 4.58
N LEU A 50 -4.97 -9.03 4.13
CA LEU A 50 -4.03 -10.14 4.37
C LEU A 50 -3.87 -10.48 5.86
N TYR A 51 -3.74 -9.45 6.71
CA TYR A 51 -3.61 -9.63 8.14
C TYR A 51 -4.91 -10.17 8.76
N ARG A 52 -6.05 -9.52 8.46
CA ARG A 52 -7.36 -9.90 9.00
C ARG A 52 -7.76 -11.33 8.64
N GLN A 53 -7.45 -11.77 7.42
CA GLN A 53 -7.78 -13.11 6.95
C GLN A 53 -6.71 -14.16 7.30
N GLY A 54 -5.67 -13.80 8.07
CA GLY A 54 -4.62 -14.73 8.48
C GLY A 54 -3.74 -15.23 7.34
N ARG A 55 -3.74 -14.57 6.18
CA ARG A 55 -2.98 -14.97 4.98
C ARG A 55 -1.58 -14.37 4.93
N TRP A 56 -1.32 -13.33 5.71
CA TRP A 56 -0.04 -12.62 5.65
C TRP A 56 1.16 -13.54 5.87
N GLN A 57 1.11 -14.49 6.81
CA GLN A 57 2.27 -15.33 7.13
C GLN A 57 2.77 -16.13 5.93
N SER A 58 1.86 -16.86 5.25
CA SER A 58 2.23 -17.69 4.10
C SER A 58 2.64 -16.86 2.89
N TYR A 59 2.00 -15.71 2.67
CA TYR A 59 2.36 -14.78 1.59
C TYR A 59 3.77 -14.21 1.78
N TYR A 60 4.10 -13.74 2.98
CA TYR A 60 5.44 -13.25 3.29
C TYR A 60 6.48 -14.37 3.31
N GLU A 61 6.12 -15.57 3.78
CA GLU A 61 7.03 -16.73 3.77
C GLU A 61 7.42 -17.13 2.34
N ARG A 62 6.44 -17.24 1.45
CA ARG A 62 6.70 -17.57 0.05
C ARG A 62 7.61 -16.55 -0.61
N LEU A 63 7.34 -15.25 -0.43
CA LEU A 63 8.23 -14.22 -0.96
C LEU A 63 9.63 -14.29 -0.37
N ARG A 64 9.80 -14.50 0.94
CA ARG A 64 11.14 -14.67 1.54
C ARG A 64 11.92 -15.83 0.92
N ASN A 65 11.24 -16.91 0.55
CA ASN A 65 11.86 -18.12 0.02
C ASN A 65 12.14 -18.02 -1.48
N GLU A 66 11.18 -17.52 -2.26
CA GLU A 66 11.19 -17.60 -3.73
C GLU A 66 11.58 -16.27 -4.42
N ALA A 67 11.19 -15.12 -3.86
CA ALA A 67 11.43 -13.79 -4.44
C ALA A 67 11.61 -12.73 -3.34
N PRO A 68 12.74 -12.73 -2.62
CA PRO A 68 12.90 -11.91 -1.41
C PRO A 68 12.88 -10.40 -1.69
N VAL A 69 13.20 -10.01 -2.92
CA VAL A 69 13.03 -8.68 -3.51
C VAL A 69 12.05 -8.82 -4.68
N HIS A 70 10.77 -8.57 -4.42
CA HIS A 70 9.67 -8.84 -5.34
C HIS A 70 9.06 -7.55 -5.90
N PHE A 71 8.85 -7.47 -7.22
CA PHE A 71 8.21 -6.33 -7.87
C PHE A 71 6.74 -6.64 -8.20
N GLN A 72 5.81 -5.81 -7.70
CA GLN A 72 4.40 -5.87 -8.06
C GLN A 72 4.07 -4.68 -8.98
N PRO A 73 3.89 -4.87 -10.30
CA PRO A 73 3.55 -3.79 -11.23
C PRO A 73 2.11 -3.27 -11.09
N ASN A 74 1.16 -4.09 -10.60
CA ASN A 74 -0.28 -3.82 -10.68
C ASN A 74 -0.94 -3.83 -9.29
N SER A 75 -0.78 -2.78 -8.49
CA SER A 75 -1.46 -2.63 -7.20
C SER A 75 -2.40 -1.43 -7.15
N ALA A 76 -3.27 -1.38 -6.13
CA ALA A 76 -4.13 -0.22 -5.87
C ALA A 76 -3.34 1.07 -5.56
N PHE A 77 -2.05 0.95 -5.26
CA PHE A 77 -1.14 2.05 -4.90
C PHE A 77 -0.12 2.36 -6.01
N GLY A 78 -0.20 1.69 -7.16
CA GLY A 78 0.83 1.74 -8.22
C GLY A 78 1.92 0.68 -8.04
N PRO A 79 2.97 0.69 -8.87
CA PRO A 79 4.03 -0.31 -8.82
C PRO A 79 4.91 -0.13 -7.58
N PHE A 80 5.31 -1.22 -6.92
CA PHE A 80 6.23 -1.17 -5.77
C PHE A 80 7.07 -2.43 -5.63
N TRP A 81 8.14 -2.33 -4.85
CA TRP A 81 8.99 -3.45 -4.45
C TRP A 81 8.69 -3.89 -3.02
N SER A 82 8.67 -5.20 -2.79
CA SER A 82 8.62 -5.81 -1.46
C SER A 82 9.98 -6.40 -1.13
N VAL A 83 10.62 -5.93 -0.05
CA VAL A 83 11.84 -6.50 0.50
C VAL A 83 11.47 -7.25 1.78
N THR A 84 11.70 -8.56 1.82
CA THR A 84 11.04 -9.44 2.81
C THR A 84 11.97 -10.20 3.74
N ARG A 85 13.26 -10.33 3.42
CA ARG A 85 14.26 -10.92 4.32
C ARG A 85 14.81 -9.87 5.27
N HIS A 86 15.11 -10.30 6.49
CA HIS A 86 15.64 -9.43 7.53
C HIS A 86 16.94 -8.73 7.13
N GLU A 87 17.90 -9.46 6.54
CA GLU A 87 19.19 -8.90 6.12
C GLU A 87 19.01 -7.84 5.01
N ASP A 88 18.14 -8.11 4.03
CA ASP A 88 17.85 -7.18 2.94
C ASP A 88 17.14 -5.91 3.44
N ILE A 89 16.20 -6.05 4.39
CA ILE A 89 15.55 -4.91 5.03
C ILE A 89 16.58 -4.04 5.75
N ILE A 90 17.48 -4.64 6.52
CA ILE A 90 18.57 -3.91 7.19
C ILE A 90 19.47 -3.19 6.18
N ALA A 91 19.79 -3.84 5.05
CA ALA A 91 20.62 -3.25 4.01
C ALA A 91 19.95 -2.02 3.38
N VAL A 92 18.64 -2.08 3.12
CA VAL A 92 17.86 -0.94 2.59
C VAL A 92 17.75 0.18 3.62
N ASP A 93 17.35 -0.14 4.85
CA ASP A 93 17.08 0.84 5.92
C ASP A 93 18.36 1.61 6.33
N LYS A 94 19.53 0.98 6.24
CA LYS A 94 20.82 1.64 6.52
C LYS A 94 21.37 2.48 5.36
N ASN A 95 20.90 2.28 4.13
CA ASN A 95 21.47 2.91 2.94
C ASN A 95 20.63 4.11 2.47
N HIS A 96 20.59 5.15 3.31
CA HIS A 96 19.84 6.38 3.03
C HIS A 96 20.42 7.21 1.87
N GLU A 97 21.64 6.90 1.40
CA GLU A 97 22.21 7.55 0.21
C GLU A 97 21.53 7.08 -1.09
N VAL A 98 21.08 5.82 -1.11
CA VAL A 98 20.39 5.22 -2.27
C VAL A 98 18.87 5.23 -2.08
N PHE A 99 18.38 5.02 -0.86
CA PHE A 99 16.95 4.94 -0.56
C PHE A 99 16.50 6.17 0.23
N SER A 100 15.67 7.00 -0.40
CA SER A 100 15.10 8.19 0.24
C SER A 100 13.84 7.84 1.03
N ALA A 101 13.65 8.52 2.18
CA ALA A 101 12.40 8.53 2.93
C ALA A 101 11.46 9.68 2.50
N GLU A 102 11.94 10.58 1.63
CA GLU A 102 11.14 11.68 1.10
C GLU A 102 10.26 11.22 -0.08
N PRO A 103 9.07 11.84 -0.27
CA PRO A 103 8.44 12.81 0.61
C PRO A 103 7.75 12.16 1.83
N MET A 104 7.46 10.86 1.77
CA MET A 104 6.77 10.12 2.84
C MET A 104 7.12 8.63 2.81
N ILE A 105 7.01 7.99 3.98
CA ILE A 105 7.18 6.54 4.15
C ILE A 105 5.82 5.84 4.01
N VAL A 106 5.23 5.92 2.81
CA VAL A 106 3.96 5.26 2.47
C VAL A 106 4.02 4.68 1.05
N ILE A 107 3.20 3.67 0.77
CA ILE A 107 2.97 3.20 -0.61
C ILE A 107 1.80 3.97 -1.24
N GLY A 108 2.01 4.43 -2.47
CA GLY A 108 1.01 5.18 -3.25
C GLY A 108 1.00 6.69 -2.98
N ALA A 109 0.05 7.37 -3.61
CA ALA A 109 -0.07 8.81 -3.51
C ALA A 109 -0.64 9.21 -2.14
N PRO A 110 0.01 10.14 -1.42
CA PRO A 110 -0.52 10.62 -0.17
C PRO A 110 -1.83 11.41 -0.39
N PRO A 111 -2.69 11.51 0.65
CA PRO A 111 -3.85 12.37 0.58
C PRO A 111 -3.44 13.80 0.25
N ARG A 112 -4.23 14.48 -0.58
CA ARG A 112 -4.04 15.89 -0.90
C ARG A 112 -3.90 16.72 0.38
N PHE A 113 -3.00 17.72 0.38
CA PHE A 113 -2.69 18.60 1.51
C PHE A 113 -1.84 17.98 2.62
N LEU A 114 -1.22 16.82 2.37
CA LEU A 114 -0.17 16.26 3.22
C LEU A 114 1.20 16.29 2.53
N ASP A 115 1.26 16.75 1.28
CA ASP A 115 2.45 16.97 0.45
C ASP A 115 3.38 18.08 0.97
#